data_AF-A0A9E1RBN0-F1
#
_entry.id   AF-A0A9E1RBN0-F1
#
_cell.length_a   1.000
_cell.length_b   1.000
_cell.length_c   1.000
_cell.angle_alpha   90.00
_cell.angle_beta   90.00
_cell.angle_gamma   90.00
#
_symmetry.space_group_name_H-M   'P 1'
#
loop_
_entity.id
_entity.type
_entity.pdbx_description
1 polymer ?
#
loop_
_entity_poly.entity_id
_entity_poly.type
_entity_poly.pdbx_seq_one_letter_code
_entity_poly.pdbx_strand_id
1 'polypeptide(L)' 'MAKIVLENLGHSYLADPKGEHDFALKPVNLTWQDGKTYALLGPSGCGKT' A
#
# COMPACT_ATOMS: atom_id res chain seq x y z
N MET A 1 -11.28 18.21 -10.01
CA MET A 1 -10.24 17.19 -10.26
C MET A 1 -10.18 16.26 -9.07
N ALA A 2 -10.13 14.96 -9.31
CA ALA A 2 -10.07 13.95 -8.24
C ALA A 2 -8.63 13.73 -7.75
N LYS A 3 -8.47 13.45 -6.46
CA LYS A 3 -7.19 13.08 -5.83
C LYS A 3 -7.44 11.88 -4.95
N ILE A 4 -6.61 10.84 -5.08
CA ILE A 4 -6.64 9.69 -4.17
C ILE A 4 -5.42 9.81 -3.26
N VAL A 5 -5.66 9.85 -1.95
CA VAL A 5 -4.61 9.94 -0.93
C VAL A 5 -4.65 8.68 -0.09
N LEU A 6 -3.53 7.97 -0.06
CA LEU A 6 -3.29 6.84 0.82
C LEU A 6 -2.33 7.34 1.88
N GLU A 7 -2.79 7.50 3.11
CA GLU A 7 -1.99 7.98 4.24
C GLU A 7 -1.84 6.87 5.27
N ASN A 8 -0.59 6.54 5.61
CA ASN A 8 -0.25 5.47 6.54
C ASN A 8 -0.99 4.14 6.24
N LEU A 9 -1.22 3.85 4.96
CA LEU A 9 -1.96 2.66 4.54
C LEU A 9 -1.06 1.44 4.68
N GLY A 10 -1.43 0.53 5.57
CA GLY A 10 -0.80 -0.79 5.69
C GLY A 10 -1.87 -1.88 5.80
N HIS A 11 -1.48 -3.12 5.50
CA HIS A 11 -2.36 -4.27 5.61
C HIS A 11 -1.62 -5.48 6.18
N SER A 12 -2.25 -6.11 7.18
CA SER A 12 -1.87 -7.41 7.71
C SER A 12 -3.06 -8.36 7.61
N TYR A 13 -2.78 -9.62 7.30
CA TYR A 13 -3.78 -10.69 7.35
C TYR A 13 -3.93 -11.29 8.76
N LEU A 14 -3.04 -10.92 9.70
CA LEU A 14 -3.12 -11.36 11.09
C LEU A 14 -4.03 -10.42 11.89
N ALA A 15 -4.78 -10.99 12.84
CA ALA A 15 -5.66 -10.22 13.70
C ALA A 15 -4.90 -9.33 14.71
N ASP A 16 -3.66 -9.70 15.06
CA ASP A 16 -2.82 -9.02 16.04
C ASP A 16 -1.34 -9.05 15.60
N PRO A 17 -0.95 -8.22 14.61
CA PRO A 17 0.41 -8.14 14.12
C PRO A 17 1.36 -7.57 15.19
N LYS A 18 2.52 -8.21 15.37
CA LYS A 18 3.51 -7.87 16.40
C LYS A 18 4.76 -7.18 15.86
N GLY A 19 5.02 -7.26 14.55
CA GLY A 19 6.16 -6.59 13.93
C GLY A 19 5.93 -6.26 12.46
N GLU A 20 6.89 -5.55 11.85
CA GLU A 20 6.80 -5.15 10.45
C GLU A 20 6.68 -6.33 9.47
N HIS A 21 7.21 -7.49 9.85
CA HIS A 21 7.15 -8.70 9.03
C HIS A 21 5.74 -9.30 8.94
N ASP A 22 4.84 -8.90 9.84
CA ASP A 22 3.45 -9.36 9.85
C ASP A 22 2.57 -8.57 8.87
N PHE A 23 3.10 -7.50 8.28
CA PHE A 23 2.40 -6.67 7.30
C PHE A 23 2.74 -7.11 5.88
N ALA A 24 1.71 -7.52 5.12
CA ALA A 24 1.83 -7.81 3.71
C ALA A 24 2.02 -6.52 2.89
N LEU A 25 1.37 -5.43 3.32
CA LEU A 25 1.64 -4.06 2.87
C LEU A 25 2.12 -3.26 4.08
N LYS A 26 3.41 -2.91 4.08
CA LYS A 26 3.95 -1.98 5.08
C LYS A 26 3.30 -0.60 4.91
N PRO A 27 3.24 0.23 5.97
CA PRO A 27 2.64 1.55 5.88
C PRO A 27 3.26 2.38 4.75
N VAL A 28 2.43 2.84 3.83
CA VAL A 28 2.82 3.70 2.70
C VAL A 28 2.04 5.00 2.67
N ASN A 29 2.69 6.03 2.12
CA ASN A 29 2.07 7.30 1.80
C ASN A 29 2.13 7.50 0.29
N LEU A 30 0.98 7.52 -0.38
CA LEU A 30 0.87 7.68 -1.83
C LEU A 30 -0.19 8.72 -2.16
N THR A 31 0.07 9.51 -3.20
CA THR A 31 -0.90 10.44 -3.75
C THR A 31 -1.01 10.20 -5.25
N TRP A 32 -2.21 9.85 -5.70
CA TRP A 32 -2.54 9.78 -7.11
C TRP A 32 -3.32 11.01 -7.54
N GLN A 33 -2.89 11.60 -8.65
CA GLN A 33 -3.45 12.80 -9.24
C GLN A 33 -4.37 12.44 -10.40
N ASP A 34 -5.38 13.27 -10.61
CA ASP A 34 -6.29 13.17 -11.75
C ASP A 34 -5.55 13.10 -13.10
N GLY A 35 -6.06 12.28 -14.02
CA GLY A 35 -5.51 12.15 -15.38
C GLY A 35 -4.12 11.52 -15.49
N LYS A 36 -3.64 10.82 -14.46
CA LYS A 36 -2.36 10.08 -14.47
C LYS A 36 -2.56 8.57 -14.44
N THR A 37 -1.61 7.86 -15.03
CA THR A 37 -1.52 6.39 -14.96
C THR A 37 -0.38 6.00 -14.04
N TYR A 38 -0.66 5.13 -13.06
CA TYR A 38 0.32 4.64 -12.10
C TYR A 38 0.49 3.12 -12.24
N ALA A 39 1.73 2.64 -12.07
CA ALA A 39 2.04 1.22 -12.03
C ALA A 39 2.66 0.86 -10.68
N LEU A 40 2.20 -0.23 -10.08
CA LEU A 40 2.82 -0.83 -8.90
C LEU A 40 3.74 -1.97 -9.35
N LEU A 41 5.04 -1.86 -9.06
CA LEU A 41 6.06 -2.82 -9.49
C LEU A 41 6.82 -3.37 -8.28
N GLY A 42 7.20 -4.65 -8.36
CA GLY A 42 7.91 -5.34 -7.28
C GLY A 42 7.81 -6.86 -7.41
N PRO A 43 8.64 -7.62 -6.67
CA PRO A 43 8.68 -9.08 -6.72
C PRO A 43 7.34 -9.72 -6.30
N SER A 44 7.17 -11.01 -6.60
CA SER A 44 5.98 -11.76 -6.15
C SER A 44 5.88 -11.72 -4.61
N GLY A 45 4.66 -11.54 -4.09
CA GLY A 45 4.42 -11.50 -2.64
C GLY A 45 4.67 -10.15 -1.94
N CYS A 46 5.05 -9.07 -2.65
CA CYS A 46 5.36 -7.78 -2.01
C CYS A 46 4.15 -6.86 -1.73
N GLY A 47 2.92 -7.38 -1.74
CA GLY A 47 1.72 -6.60 -1.37
C GLY A 47 1.19 -5.61 -2.42
N LYS A 48 1.33 -5.91 -3.72
CA LYS A 48 0.80 -5.05 -4.82
C LYS A 48 -0.69 -5.23 -5.10
N THR A 49 -1.19 -6.45 -4.84
CA THR A 49 -2.60 -6.84 -5.01
C THR A 49 -3.29 -6.66 -3.68
#